data_AF-A0A5J4T330-F1
#
_entry.id   AF-A0A5J4T330-F1
#
_cell.length_a   1.000
_cell.length_b   1.000
_cell.length_c   1.000
_cell.angle_alpha   90.00
_cell.angle_beta   90.00
_cell.angle_gamma   90.00
#
_symmetry.space_group_name_H-M   'P 1'
#
loop_
_entity.id
_entity.type
_entity.pdbx_description
1 polymer ?
#
loop_
_entity_poly.entity_id
_entity_poly.type
_entity_poly.pdbx_seq_one_letter_code
_entity_poly.pdbx_strand_id
1 'polypeptide(L)'
;MKILGNTADKGGQSIYIIMSELQELCRIGTAGEYMKGNYSDTDSDENELEGIPISFDQFQALTSEQIVKQQRPLEYICTNPQEDIWHLQTGAVQSIESEDQYWCGNTDEPCESIEYALMQISIRKGGSETTFISEKKIGITEGGFELSDPIEFNQQSYSGDIKIMKQMYKTTSAIQGNAEIKIKKDNNDSKEDGKQGWISSVGGITVRIYEIKITTDQSILAIPVFYIQDTNTQLELDTVTISGINFSPTTQAKGIVHINTIIGAFIAQNNVFENITIEGEGGNAIRFDNNINSTITASISNCSFKNINAKADS
;
A
#
# COMPACT_ATOMS: atom_id res chain seq x y z
N MET A 1 1.05 -10.37 35.21
CA MET A 1 0.69 -9.11 35.89
C MET A 1 -0.78 -9.19 36.29
N LYS A 2 -1.20 -8.72 37.48
CA LYS A 2 -2.60 -8.76 37.94
C LYS A 2 -3.11 -7.32 38.11
N ILE A 3 -4.08 -6.92 37.30
CA ILE A 3 -4.43 -5.53 37.02
C ILE A 3 -5.79 -5.15 37.68
N LEU A 4 -6.11 -5.70 38.86
CA LEU A 4 -7.44 -5.52 39.46
C LEU A 4 -7.49 -4.31 40.42
N GLY A 5 -8.40 -3.37 40.16
CA GLY A 5 -8.78 -2.31 41.10
C GLY A 5 -7.84 -1.09 41.12
N ASN A 6 -7.02 -0.91 40.09
CA ASN A 6 -6.29 0.34 39.89
C ASN A 6 -7.20 1.38 39.22
N THR A 7 -6.99 2.65 39.55
CA THR A 7 -7.70 3.77 38.92
C THR A 7 -6.71 4.89 38.68
N ALA A 8 -6.74 5.47 37.49
CA ALA A 8 -6.02 6.70 37.15
C ALA A 8 -7.00 7.76 36.65
N ASP A 9 -6.76 9.02 37.00
CA ASP A 9 -7.59 10.13 36.55
C ASP A 9 -7.41 10.42 35.05
N LYS A 10 -6.30 9.95 34.45
CA LYS A 10 -5.92 10.16 33.04
C LYS A 10 -4.98 9.05 32.53
N GLY A 11 -5.30 8.51 31.36
CA GLY A 11 -4.52 7.47 30.68
C GLY A 11 -4.47 6.15 31.47
N GLY A 12 -4.11 5.06 30.79
CA GLY A 12 -3.83 3.72 31.35
C GLY A 12 -4.49 3.49 32.70
N GLN A 13 -5.80 3.20 32.70
CA GLN A 13 -6.64 3.15 33.91
C GLN A 13 -6.03 2.26 34.99
N SER A 14 -5.19 1.31 34.57
CA SER A 14 -4.40 0.50 35.48
C SER A 14 -2.89 0.62 35.33
N ILE A 15 -2.34 0.61 34.11
CA ILE A 15 -0.89 0.71 33.86
C ILE A 15 -0.63 1.55 32.61
N TYR A 16 0.34 2.45 32.73
CA TYR A 16 0.83 3.28 31.63
C TYR A 16 2.30 2.96 31.35
N ILE A 17 2.64 2.66 30.10
CA ILE A 17 3.96 2.12 29.75
C ILE A 17 4.74 3.12 28.89
N ILE A 18 5.95 3.45 29.35
CA ILE A 18 6.90 4.29 28.63
C ILE A 18 8.17 3.46 28.45
N MET A 19 8.40 2.98 27.24
CA MET A 19 9.55 2.14 26.95
C MET A 19 9.86 2.19 25.46
N SER A 20 11.10 2.55 25.11
CA SER A 20 11.56 2.56 23.73
C SER A 20 11.49 1.18 23.08
N GLU A 21 11.67 0.13 23.88
CA GLU A 21 11.66 -1.28 23.45
C GLU A 21 10.31 -1.97 23.71
N LEU A 22 9.22 -1.20 23.86
CA LEU A 22 7.88 -1.73 24.14
C LEU A 22 7.42 -2.72 23.07
N GLN A 23 7.83 -2.48 21.84
CA GLN A 23 7.47 -3.30 20.68
C GLN A 23 8.29 -4.59 20.61
N GLU A 24 9.59 -4.54 20.87
CA GLU A 24 10.42 -5.75 21.01
C GLU A 24 9.86 -6.66 22.10
N LEU A 25 9.40 -6.05 23.21
CA LEU A 25 8.78 -6.80 24.28
C LEU A 25 7.39 -7.35 23.92
N CYS A 26 6.58 -6.62 23.14
CA CYS A 26 5.35 -7.14 22.55
C CYS A 26 5.60 -8.34 21.63
N ARG A 27 6.75 -8.36 20.94
CA ARG A 27 7.17 -9.42 20.01
C ARG A 27 7.79 -10.64 20.71
N ILE A 28 8.25 -10.50 21.95
CA ILE A 28 8.68 -11.64 22.74
C ILE A 28 7.40 -12.40 23.14
N GLY A 29 7.30 -13.68 22.75
CA GLY A 29 6.12 -14.50 23.04
C GLY A 29 5.01 -14.41 21.99
N THR A 30 3.77 -14.69 22.40
CA THR A 30 2.56 -14.60 21.54
C THR A 30 1.73 -13.37 21.90
N ALA A 31 1.50 -12.46 20.94
CA ALA A 31 0.57 -11.32 21.06
C ALA A 31 0.76 -10.43 22.32
N GLY A 32 2.00 -10.17 22.72
CA GLY A 32 2.30 -9.33 23.89
C GLY A 32 1.97 -9.98 25.24
N GLU A 33 2.00 -11.31 25.35
CA GLU A 33 1.66 -12.05 26.58
C GLU A 33 2.41 -11.57 27.84
N TYR A 34 3.67 -11.14 27.71
CA TYR A 34 4.46 -10.62 28.83
C TYR A 34 4.03 -9.21 29.26
N MET A 35 3.32 -8.50 28.40
CA MET A 35 2.85 -7.13 28.60
C MET A 35 1.39 -7.09 29.06
N LYS A 36 0.54 -7.95 28.50
CA LYS A 36 -0.91 -7.96 28.75
C LYS A 36 -1.28 -8.49 30.14
N GLY A 37 -0.52 -9.43 30.69
CA GLY A 37 -0.83 -9.99 32.01
C GLY A 37 -2.19 -10.73 32.02
N ASN A 38 -3.21 -10.15 32.67
CA ASN A 38 -4.58 -10.67 32.65
C ASN A 38 -5.54 -9.82 31.80
N TYR A 39 -5.01 -8.87 31.02
CA TYR A 39 -5.77 -8.15 29.99
C TYR A 39 -6.19 -9.10 28.88
N SER A 40 -7.43 -8.96 28.42
CA SER A 40 -8.01 -9.74 27.34
C SER A 40 -8.44 -8.81 26.21
N ASP A 41 -7.93 -9.02 24.99
CA ASP A 41 -8.34 -8.25 23.80
C ASP A 41 -9.86 -8.32 23.54
N THR A 42 -10.56 -9.32 24.10
CA THR A 42 -12.02 -9.48 23.96
C THR A 42 -12.83 -8.92 25.11
N ASP A 43 -12.27 -8.84 26.32
CA ASP A 43 -13.07 -8.62 27.55
C ASP A 43 -12.60 -7.43 28.39
N SER A 44 -11.36 -6.97 28.21
CA SER A 44 -10.82 -5.80 28.91
C SER A 44 -11.23 -4.50 28.22
N ASP A 45 -11.31 -3.42 28.99
CA ASP A 45 -11.40 -2.06 28.44
C ASP A 45 -10.03 -1.69 27.82
N GLU A 46 -10.01 -1.24 26.57
CA GLU A 46 -8.79 -0.87 25.82
C GLU A 46 -7.95 0.19 26.53
N ASN A 47 -8.59 1.00 27.38
CA ASN A 47 -7.95 2.03 28.18
C ASN A 47 -7.28 1.49 29.45
N GLU A 48 -7.39 0.19 29.77
CA GLU A 48 -6.71 -0.43 30.93
C GLU A 48 -5.19 -0.42 30.78
N LEU A 49 -4.71 -0.57 29.54
CA LEU A 49 -3.29 -0.66 29.18
C LEU A 49 -2.97 0.27 28.02
N GLU A 50 -2.32 1.39 28.32
CA GLU A 50 -1.87 2.36 27.32
C GLU A 50 -0.38 2.64 27.47
N GLY A 51 0.22 3.23 26.44
CA GLY A 51 1.62 3.65 26.52
C GLY A 51 2.09 4.47 25.33
N ILE A 52 3.37 4.87 25.40
CA ILE A 52 4.10 5.52 24.31
C ILE A 52 5.45 4.83 24.15
N PRO A 53 5.81 4.34 22.94
CA PRO A 53 7.05 3.62 22.69
C PRO A 53 8.25 4.57 22.50
N ILE A 54 8.56 5.39 23.51
CA ILE A 54 9.69 6.33 23.50
C ILE A 54 10.58 6.16 24.73
N SER A 55 11.78 6.76 24.70
CA SER A 55 12.63 6.78 25.89
C SER A 55 12.02 7.64 27.00
N PHE A 56 12.38 7.35 28.24
CA PHE A 56 11.90 8.12 29.39
C PHE A 56 12.30 9.60 29.31
N ASP A 57 13.50 9.90 28.79
CA ASP A 57 13.97 11.28 28.60
C ASP A 57 13.12 12.03 27.55
N GLN A 58 12.74 11.36 26.45
CA GLN A 58 11.83 11.93 25.45
C GLN A 58 10.46 12.19 26.05
N PHE A 59 9.94 11.25 26.86
CA PHE A 59 8.64 11.40 27.50
C PHE A 59 8.58 12.61 28.44
N GLN A 60 9.64 12.86 29.23
CA GLN A 60 9.69 14.04 30.10
C GLN A 60 9.68 15.38 29.36
N ALA A 61 10.11 15.38 28.09
CA ALA A 61 10.07 16.57 27.24
C ALA A 61 8.67 16.83 26.63
N LEU A 62 7.75 15.87 26.72
CA LEU A 62 6.40 16.02 26.17
C LEU A 62 5.50 16.85 27.08
N THR A 63 4.70 17.72 26.46
CA THR A 63 3.55 18.37 27.11
C THR A 63 2.40 17.38 27.31
N SER A 64 1.47 17.69 28.20
CA SER A 64 0.27 16.85 28.40
C SER A 64 -0.56 16.68 27.12
N GLU A 65 -0.60 17.70 26.26
CA GLU A 65 -1.29 17.63 24.96
C GLU A 65 -0.57 16.65 24.01
N GLN A 66 0.76 16.68 23.98
CA GLN A 66 1.55 15.73 23.19
C GLN A 66 1.44 14.30 23.71
N ILE A 67 1.37 14.10 25.03
CA ILE A 67 1.15 12.78 25.63
C ILE A 67 -0.19 12.21 25.17
N VAL A 68 -1.28 12.99 25.27
CA VAL A 68 -2.61 12.56 24.80
C VAL A 68 -2.62 12.28 23.30
N LYS A 69 -1.89 13.07 22.49
CA LYS A 69 -1.79 12.82 21.03
C LYS A 69 -1.04 11.53 20.70
N GLN A 70 -0.02 11.16 21.49
CA GLN A 70 0.87 10.03 21.22
C GLN A 70 0.50 8.73 21.94
N GLN A 71 -0.26 8.79 23.04
CA GLN A 71 -0.65 7.59 23.79
C GLN A 71 -1.50 6.67 22.92
N ARG A 72 -1.24 5.36 22.99
CA ARG A 72 -2.05 4.36 22.31
C ARG A 72 -2.37 3.21 23.26
N PRO A 73 -3.52 2.54 23.06
CA PRO A 73 -3.75 1.23 23.65
C PRO A 73 -2.59 0.29 23.33
N LEU A 74 -2.15 -0.49 24.30
CA LEU A 74 -1.02 -1.41 24.13
C LEU A 74 -1.31 -2.47 23.06
N GLU A 75 -2.57 -2.86 22.91
CA GLU A 75 -3.00 -3.77 21.85
C GLU A 75 -2.57 -3.26 20.47
N TYR A 76 -2.80 -1.98 20.20
CA TYR A 76 -2.42 -1.31 18.96
C TYR A 76 -0.90 -1.39 18.67
N ILE A 77 -0.08 -1.37 19.73
CA ILE A 77 1.39 -1.49 19.66
C ILE A 77 1.81 -2.95 19.45
N CYS A 78 1.10 -3.89 20.09
CA CYS A 78 1.47 -5.30 20.13
C CYS A 78 0.87 -6.16 19.01
N THR A 79 -0.14 -5.67 18.27
CA THR A 79 -0.81 -6.42 17.20
C THR A 79 -0.57 -5.78 15.84
N ASN A 80 -0.50 -6.61 14.79
CA ASN A 80 -0.46 -6.11 13.41
C ASN A 80 -1.77 -5.39 13.06
N PRO A 81 -1.76 -4.53 12.03
CA PRO A 81 -2.99 -3.96 11.49
C PRO A 81 -4.00 -5.05 11.13
N GLN A 82 -5.28 -4.69 11.24
CA GLN A 82 -6.38 -5.63 11.00
C GLN A 82 -6.25 -6.33 9.64
N GLU A 83 -6.48 -7.65 9.63
CA GLU A 83 -6.32 -8.54 8.45
C GLU A 83 -4.91 -8.60 7.83
N ASP A 84 -3.89 -8.15 8.57
CA ASP A 84 -2.53 -7.93 8.07
C ASP A 84 -2.49 -6.97 6.87
N ILE A 85 -3.35 -5.94 6.84
CA ILE A 85 -3.39 -4.93 5.77
C ILE A 85 -2.77 -3.62 6.27
N TRP A 86 -1.63 -3.22 5.69
CA TRP A 86 -0.98 -1.94 6.01
C TRP A 86 -1.54 -0.83 5.13
N HIS A 87 -2.21 0.13 5.75
CA HIS A 87 -2.92 1.20 5.08
C HIS A 87 -2.00 2.39 4.74
N LEU A 88 -2.23 3.01 3.59
CA LEU A 88 -1.53 4.18 3.06
C LEU A 88 -2.48 5.34 2.81
N GLN A 89 -1.97 6.56 3.01
CA GLN A 89 -2.66 7.80 2.66
C GLN A 89 -1.62 8.89 2.38
N THR A 90 -1.83 9.69 1.33
CA THR A 90 -1.06 10.93 1.07
C THR A 90 -1.89 11.99 0.33
N GLY A 91 -3.20 11.76 0.14
CA GLY A 91 -4.10 12.64 -0.62
C GLY A 91 -4.30 14.04 -0.05
N ALA A 92 -4.89 14.95 -0.83
CA ALA A 92 -5.19 16.33 -0.43
C ALA A 92 -6.40 16.49 0.51
N VAL A 93 -7.23 15.45 0.66
CA VAL A 93 -8.35 15.41 1.62
C VAL A 93 -7.97 14.46 2.74
N GLN A 94 -7.18 14.96 3.68
CA GLN A 94 -6.76 14.19 4.85
C GLN A 94 -7.71 14.50 6.00
N SER A 95 -8.47 13.50 6.43
CA SER A 95 -9.06 13.50 7.77
C SER A 95 -8.01 13.15 8.85
N ILE A 96 -6.89 12.52 8.44
CA ILE A 96 -5.85 11.92 9.29
C ILE A 96 -4.47 12.25 8.69
N GLU A 97 -3.54 12.71 9.51
CA GLU A 97 -2.13 12.91 9.12
C GLU A 97 -1.46 11.54 8.91
N SER A 98 -0.92 11.30 7.72
CA SER A 98 -0.08 10.13 7.41
C SER A 98 1.38 10.41 7.76
N GLU A 99 2.09 9.41 8.28
CA GLU A 99 3.51 9.53 8.59
C GLU A 99 4.18 8.16 8.48
N ASP A 100 5.36 8.11 7.84
CA ASP A 100 6.22 6.93 7.84
C ASP A 100 6.91 6.74 9.19
N GLN A 101 6.15 6.15 10.10
CA GLN A 101 6.58 5.81 11.44
C GLN A 101 6.35 4.33 11.74
N TYR A 102 7.06 3.78 12.71
CA TYR A 102 7.12 2.34 12.93
C TYR A 102 5.73 1.66 13.03
N TRP A 103 4.77 2.32 13.68
CA TRP A 103 3.44 1.78 13.93
C TRP A 103 2.40 2.17 12.87
N CYS A 104 2.82 2.83 11.79
CA CYS A 104 1.92 3.13 10.69
C CYS A 104 1.36 1.85 10.06
N GLY A 105 0.21 1.98 9.41
CA GLY A 105 -0.44 0.91 8.66
C GLY A 105 -1.86 0.60 9.14
N ASN A 106 -2.32 1.20 10.23
CA ASN A 106 -3.74 1.18 10.57
C ASN A 106 -4.49 2.26 9.77
N THR A 107 -5.82 2.17 9.72
CA THR A 107 -6.64 3.12 8.94
C THR A 107 -6.61 4.53 9.51
N ASP A 108 -6.46 4.64 10.83
CA ASP A 108 -6.38 5.88 11.61
C ASP A 108 -4.94 6.39 11.79
N GLU A 109 -3.94 5.62 11.36
CA GLU A 109 -2.54 6.01 11.27
C GLU A 109 -1.88 5.35 10.05
N PRO A 110 -2.23 5.79 8.84
CA PRO A 110 -1.69 5.22 7.62
C PRO A 110 -0.22 5.58 7.43
N CYS A 111 0.54 4.72 6.76
CA CYS A 111 1.88 5.06 6.29
C CYS A 111 1.80 6.07 5.13
N GLU A 112 2.90 6.80 4.94
CA GLU A 112 3.03 7.82 3.90
C GLU A 112 3.61 7.23 2.60
N SER A 113 4.38 6.15 2.65
CA SER A 113 4.97 5.53 1.45
C SER A 113 4.74 4.01 1.34
N ILE A 114 4.72 3.52 0.10
CA ILE A 114 4.60 2.09 -0.20
C ILE A 114 5.86 1.36 0.27
N GLU A 115 7.04 1.89 0.00
CA GLU A 115 8.32 1.30 0.37
C GLU A 115 8.43 1.10 1.88
N TYR A 116 8.05 2.13 2.65
CA TYR A 116 8.07 2.04 4.11
C TYR A 116 7.06 1.03 4.63
N ALA A 117 5.83 1.00 4.09
CA ALA A 117 4.85 -0.02 4.47
C ALA A 117 5.34 -1.45 4.16
N LEU A 118 5.97 -1.67 2.99
CA LEU A 118 6.56 -2.97 2.66
C LEU A 118 7.67 -3.35 3.64
N MET A 119 8.53 -2.41 4.02
CA MET A 119 9.56 -2.61 5.03
C MET A 119 8.95 -2.97 6.39
N GLN A 120 7.93 -2.23 6.83
CA GLN A 120 7.24 -2.49 8.09
C GLN A 120 6.59 -3.88 8.13
N ILE A 121 6.02 -4.35 7.01
CA ILE A 121 5.48 -5.72 6.95
C ILE A 121 6.59 -6.76 7.21
N SER A 122 7.79 -6.57 6.65
CA SER A 122 8.93 -7.46 6.91
C SER A 122 9.41 -7.40 8.36
N ILE A 123 9.51 -6.20 8.95
CA ILE A 123 9.89 -6.03 10.36
C ILE A 123 8.84 -6.68 11.28
N ARG A 124 7.56 -6.34 11.11
CA ARG A 124 6.50 -6.71 12.05
C ARG A 124 6.11 -8.18 11.95
N LYS A 125 6.15 -8.78 10.75
CA LYS A 125 5.85 -10.22 10.55
C LYS A 125 7.08 -11.12 10.60
N GLY A 126 8.24 -10.62 10.23
CA GLY A 126 9.45 -11.41 10.00
C GLY A 126 10.66 -11.01 10.83
N GLY A 127 10.56 -9.91 11.57
CA GLY A 127 11.54 -9.46 12.54
C GLY A 127 12.76 -8.70 12.05
N SER A 128 12.90 -8.52 10.73
CA SER A 128 13.94 -7.74 10.07
C SER A 128 13.37 -7.15 8.80
N GLU A 129 13.88 -5.99 8.37
CA GLU A 129 13.51 -5.31 7.12
C GLU A 129 13.66 -6.20 5.88
N THR A 130 14.59 -7.15 5.94
CA THR A 130 14.94 -8.05 4.83
C THR A 130 14.28 -9.43 4.92
N THR A 131 13.45 -9.68 5.94
CA THR A 131 12.78 -10.97 6.06
C THR A 131 11.76 -11.11 4.94
N PHE A 132 11.85 -12.22 4.20
CA PHE A 132 10.90 -12.55 3.14
C PHE A 132 9.52 -12.88 3.72
N ILE A 133 8.50 -12.17 3.25
CA ILE A 133 7.10 -12.43 3.57
C ILE A 133 6.39 -12.84 2.28
N SER A 134 5.82 -14.05 2.26
CA SER A 134 5.25 -14.62 1.02
C SER A 134 4.19 -13.75 0.36
N GLU A 135 3.39 -13.06 1.18
CA GLU A 135 2.34 -12.13 0.75
C GLU A 135 2.39 -10.86 1.59
N LYS A 136 2.49 -9.71 0.92
CA LYS A 136 2.38 -8.38 1.54
C LYS A 136 1.11 -7.69 1.05
N LYS A 137 0.33 -7.14 1.99
CA LYS A 137 -0.96 -6.50 1.72
C LYS A 137 -0.90 -5.02 2.08
N ILE A 138 -1.28 -4.19 1.12
CA ILE A 138 -1.36 -2.74 1.24
C ILE A 138 -2.81 -2.31 1.03
N GLY A 139 -3.34 -1.52 1.95
CA GLY A 139 -4.65 -0.89 1.85
C GLY A 139 -4.52 0.58 1.44
N ILE A 140 -5.34 1.09 0.53
CA ILE A 140 -5.46 2.53 0.29
C ILE A 140 -6.67 3.04 1.05
N THR A 141 -6.48 4.02 1.93
CA THR A 141 -7.57 4.57 2.76
C THR A 141 -8.64 5.29 1.91
N GLU A 142 -9.77 5.64 2.52
CA GLU A 142 -10.78 6.51 1.88
C GLU A 142 -10.24 7.89 1.47
N GLY A 143 -9.18 8.39 2.13
CA GLY A 143 -8.51 9.65 1.79
C GLY A 143 -7.65 9.57 0.53
N GLY A 144 -7.37 8.36 0.04
CA GLY A 144 -6.61 8.12 -1.18
C GLY A 144 -5.11 8.32 -1.03
N PHE A 145 -4.38 7.94 -2.08
CA PHE A 145 -2.93 7.96 -2.12
C PHE A 145 -2.43 8.68 -3.38
N GLU A 146 -1.56 9.66 -3.19
CA GLU A 146 -0.83 10.33 -4.27
C GLU A 146 0.50 9.61 -4.52
N LEU A 147 0.63 8.99 -5.70
CA LEU A 147 1.88 8.39 -6.16
C LEU A 147 2.73 9.48 -6.81
N SER A 148 3.63 10.08 -6.03
CA SER A 148 4.48 11.19 -6.48
C SER A 148 5.63 10.74 -7.38
N ASP A 149 6.10 9.50 -7.21
CA ASP A 149 7.26 8.94 -7.89
C ASP A 149 6.96 7.51 -8.39
N PRO A 150 7.51 7.09 -9.55
CA PRO A 150 7.35 5.72 -10.03
C PRO A 150 7.95 4.68 -9.08
N ILE A 151 7.19 3.61 -8.82
CA ILE A 151 7.59 2.49 -7.98
C ILE A 151 7.91 1.23 -8.81
N GLU A 152 8.95 0.51 -8.43
CA GLU A 152 9.30 -0.80 -8.99
C GLU A 152 9.30 -1.88 -7.90
N PHE A 153 8.43 -2.87 -8.05
CA PHE A 153 8.47 -4.07 -7.24
C PHE A 153 9.50 -5.04 -7.80
N ASN A 154 10.57 -5.27 -7.04
CA ASN A 154 11.63 -6.22 -7.34
C ASN A 154 12.01 -7.04 -6.08
N GLN A 155 13.08 -7.83 -6.15
CA GLN A 155 13.50 -8.71 -5.04
C GLN A 155 13.76 -7.98 -3.71
N GLN A 156 14.01 -6.66 -3.73
CA GLN A 156 14.13 -5.82 -2.52
C GLN A 156 12.77 -5.53 -1.86
N SER A 157 11.65 -5.90 -2.48
CA SER A 157 10.33 -5.89 -1.86
C SER A 157 10.19 -7.00 -0.82
N TYR A 158 11.11 -7.97 -0.79
CA TYR A 158 11.12 -9.14 0.11
C TYR A 158 9.77 -9.87 0.15
N SER A 159 9.16 -10.03 -1.02
CA SER A 159 7.89 -10.74 -1.21
C SER A 159 7.77 -11.29 -2.63
N GLY A 160 7.02 -12.37 -2.79
CA GLY A 160 6.64 -12.91 -4.10
C GLY A 160 5.26 -12.46 -4.56
N ASP A 161 4.43 -11.95 -3.65
CA ASP A 161 3.05 -11.53 -3.90
C ASP A 161 2.75 -10.23 -3.15
N ILE A 162 2.47 -9.16 -3.89
CA ILE A 162 2.12 -7.86 -3.35
C ILE A 162 0.70 -7.51 -3.79
N LYS A 163 -0.16 -7.28 -2.80
CA LYS A 163 -1.57 -6.92 -3.00
C LYS A 163 -1.79 -5.47 -2.62
N ILE A 164 -2.30 -4.66 -3.55
CA ILE A 164 -2.76 -3.30 -3.30
C ILE A 164 -4.27 -3.29 -3.41
N MET A 165 -4.97 -2.96 -2.33
CA MET A 165 -6.42 -3.06 -2.26
C MET A 165 -7.03 -1.83 -1.59
N LYS A 166 -8.33 -1.61 -1.76
CA LYS A 166 -9.02 -0.59 -0.97
C LYS A 166 -8.96 -0.88 0.53
N GLN A 167 -9.19 0.16 1.34
CA GLN A 167 -9.27 0.08 2.79
C GLN A 167 -10.11 -1.12 3.24
N MET A 168 -9.53 -1.94 4.11
CA MET A 168 -10.22 -3.04 4.78
C MET A 168 -10.91 -4.04 3.82
N TYR A 169 -10.36 -4.24 2.63
CA TYR A 169 -10.89 -5.11 1.57
C TYR A 169 -11.35 -6.49 2.09
N LYS A 170 -12.50 -6.95 1.58
CA LYS A 170 -13.22 -8.19 1.97
C LYS A 170 -13.71 -8.27 3.42
N THR A 171 -13.60 -7.21 4.21
CA THR A 171 -14.19 -7.16 5.56
C THR A 171 -15.50 -6.40 5.57
N THR A 172 -16.23 -6.46 6.69
CA THR A 172 -17.43 -5.64 6.93
C THR A 172 -17.11 -4.15 7.10
N SER A 173 -15.85 -3.81 7.38
CA SER A 173 -15.37 -2.44 7.57
C SER A 173 -14.78 -1.84 6.28
N ALA A 174 -14.88 -2.55 5.15
CA ALA A 174 -14.42 -2.08 3.86
C ALA A 174 -15.17 -0.81 3.43
N ILE A 175 -14.45 0.16 2.86
CA ILE A 175 -15.07 1.38 2.34
C ILE A 175 -16.00 1.07 1.16
N GLN A 176 -17.01 1.94 0.94
CA GLN A 176 -17.88 1.84 -0.22
C GLN A 176 -17.17 2.35 -1.48
N GLY A 177 -17.34 1.63 -2.59
CA GLY A 177 -16.66 1.96 -3.85
C GLY A 177 -15.16 1.62 -3.83
N ASN A 178 -14.43 2.22 -4.77
CA ASN A 178 -12.99 2.03 -4.93
C ASN A 178 -12.21 3.09 -4.15
N ALA A 179 -11.07 2.71 -3.57
CA ALA A 179 -10.08 3.70 -3.10
C ALA A 179 -9.34 4.33 -4.28
N GLU A 180 -8.80 5.55 -4.14
CA GLU A 180 -8.14 6.26 -5.23
C GLU A 180 -6.61 6.30 -5.07
N ILE A 181 -5.90 5.90 -6.12
CA ILE A 181 -4.49 6.23 -6.34
C ILE A 181 -4.43 7.31 -7.43
N LYS A 182 -3.75 8.42 -7.16
CA LYS A 182 -3.53 9.49 -8.11
C LYS A 182 -2.05 9.61 -8.44
N ILE A 183 -1.69 9.36 -9.69
CA ILE A 183 -0.35 9.64 -10.20
C ILE A 183 -0.15 11.15 -10.24
N LYS A 184 0.86 11.63 -9.52
CA LYS A 184 1.17 13.05 -9.35
C LYS A 184 2.53 13.35 -9.97
N LYS A 185 2.54 13.47 -11.30
CA LYS A 185 3.75 13.77 -12.08
C LYS A 185 4.13 15.25 -11.98
N ASP A 186 3.18 16.13 -11.69
CA ASP A 186 3.33 17.58 -11.61
C ASP A 186 3.96 18.18 -12.88
N ASN A 187 3.70 17.56 -14.04
CA ASN A 187 4.38 17.85 -15.31
C ASN A 187 5.92 17.85 -15.24
N ASN A 188 6.51 17.13 -14.27
CA ASN A 188 7.94 16.97 -14.16
C ASN A 188 8.40 15.69 -14.86
N ASP A 189 8.93 15.84 -16.07
CA ASP A 189 9.44 14.72 -16.87
C ASP A 189 10.59 13.97 -16.18
N SER A 190 11.37 14.63 -15.31
CA SER A 190 12.50 14.00 -14.62
C SER A 190 12.08 12.87 -13.68
N LYS A 191 10.79 12.80 -13.27
CA LYS A 191 10.26 11.70 -12.46
C LYS A 191 10.22 10.38 -13.24
N GLU A 192 10.15 10.44 -14.56
CA GLU A 192 10.06 9.26 -15.43
C GLU A 192 11.43 8.85 -16.02
N ASP A 193 12.49 9.63 -15.76
CA ASP A 193 13.84 9.36 -16.27
C ASP A 193 14.38 8.01 -15.79
N GLY A 194 14.67 7.13 -16.74
CA GLY A 194 15.18 5.78 -16.47
C GLY A 194 14.15 4.81 -15.88
N LYS A 195 12.89 5.21 -15.72
CA LYS A 195 11.80 4.37 -15.21
C LYS A 195 11.04 3.69 -16.36
N GLN A 196 10.45 2.53 -16.10
CA GLN A 196 9.73 1.75 -17.12
C GLN A 196 8.22 1.90 -17.06
N GLY A 197 7.66 2.17 -15.89
CA GLY A 197 6.25 2.49 -15.66
C GLY A 197 6.07 3.13 -14.28
N TRP A 198 4.92 3.74 -14.04
CA TRP A 198 4.58 4.33 -12.74
C TRP A 198 4.43 3.28 -11.64
N ILE A 199 3.90 2.12 -11.99
CA ILE A 199 3.91 0.92 -11.16
C ILE A 199 4.52 -0.19 -12.02
N SER A 200 5.77 -0.56 -11.73
CA SER A 200 6.46 -1.66 -12.42
C SER A 200 6.69 -2.87 -11.53
N SER A 201 6.82 -4.04 -12.15
CA SER A 201 7.18 -5.28 -11.47
C SER A 201 8.18 -6.07 -12.31
N VAL A 202 9.20 -6.61 -11.65
CA VAL A 202 10.30 -7.37 -12.25
C VAL A 202 10.71 -8.55 -11.35
N GLY A 203 11.51 -9.47 -11.88
CA GLY A 203 12.12 -10.52 -11.08
C GLY A 203 11.15 -11.56 -10.50
N GLY A 204 10.05 -11.87 -11.17
CA GLY A 204 9.14 -12.96 -10.78
C GLY A 204 8.13 -12.62 -9.68
N ILE A 205 7.85 -11.33 -9.46
CA ILE A 205 6.89 -10.86 -8.47
C ILE A 205 5.49 -10.78 -9.07
N THR A 206 4.50 -11.26 -8.31
CA THR A 206 3.10 -11.02 -8.66
C THR A 206 2.58 -9.78 -7.96
N VAL A 207 2.00 -8.86 -8.74
CA VAL A 207 1.30 -7.68 -8.22
C VAL A 207 -0.19 -7.85 -8.48
N ARG A 208 -1.01 -7.63 -7.45
CA ARG A 208 -2.47 -7.77 -7.51
C ARG A 208 -3.13 -6.49 -7.03
N ILE A 209 -4.09 -5.99 -7.79
CA ILE A 209 -4.75 -4.73 -7.50
C ILE A 209 -6.26 -4.93 -7.48
N TYR A 210 -6.88 -4.56 -6.35
CA TYR A 210 -8.27 -4.86 -6.04
C TYR A 210 -9.06 -3.61 -5.65
N GLU A 211 -10.12 -3.33 -6.41
CA GLU A 211 -11.05 -2.23 -6.11
C GLU A 211 -10.35 -0.87 -5.93
N ILE A 212 -9.39 -0.57 -6.81
CA ILE A 212 -8.68 0.71 -6.86
C ILE A 212 -9.12 1.51 -8.09
N LYS A 213 -9.23 2.83 -7.94
CA LYS A 213 -9.35 3.78 -9.03
C LYS A 213 -8.00 4.48 -9.22
N ILE A 214 -7.44 4.41 -10.40
CA ILE A 214 -6.18 5.05 -10.77
C ILE A 214 -6.47 6.22 -11.69
N THR A 215 -5.98 7.39 -11.30
CA THR A 215 -6.11 8.64 -12.04
C THR A 215 -4.76 9.34 -12.15
N THR A 216 -4.70 10.42 -12.91
CA THR A 216 -3.55 11.33 -12.92
C THR A 216 -3.97 12.74 -12.55
N ASP A 217 -3.00 13.55 -12.19
CA ASP A 217 -3.09 15.01 -12.09
C ASP A 217 -3.24 15.73 -13.45
N GLN A 218 -3.66 15.02 -14.50
CA GLN A 218 -3.78 15.46 -15.90
C GLN A 218 -2.45 15.65 -16.64
N SER A 219 -1.31 15.40 -15.99
CA SER A 219 -0.02 15.38 -16.68
C SER A 219 0.01 14.34 -17.80
N ILE A 220 0.81 14.62 -18.83
CA ILE A 220 1.09 13.66 -19.90
C ILE A 220 2.18 12.70 -19.42
N LEU A 221 1.86 11.41 -19.34
CA LEU A 221 2.81 10.38 -18.98
C LEU A 221 3.61 9.94 -20.23
N ALA A 222 4.93 9.79 -20.11
CA ALA A 222 5.77 9.22 -21.18
C ALA A 222 6.01 7.72 -20.96
N ILE A 223 5.76 7.21 -19.75
CA ILE A 223 5.85 5.79 -19.40
C ILE A 223 4.47 5.21 -19.01
N PRO A 224 4.24 3.90 -19.23
CA PRO A 224 3.02 3.19 -18.83
C PRO A 224 2.60 3.44 -17.38
N VAL A 225 1.31 3.30 -17.10
CA VAL A 225 0.83 3.19 -15.71
C VAL A 225 1.35 1.90 -15.11
N PHE A 226 1.19 0.78 -15.83
CA PHE A 226 1.70 -0.52 -15.44
C PHE A 226 2.75 -1.02 -16.42
N TYR A 227 3.91 -1.43 -15.92
CA TYR A 227 4.94 -2.07 -16.72
C TYR A 227 5.44 -3.36 -16.06
N ILE A 228 5.18 -4.49 -16.70
CA ILE A 228 5.50 -5.81 -16.14
C ILE A 228 6.55 -6.48 -17.01
N GLN A 229 7.65 -6.92 -16.41
CA GLN A 229 8.78 -7.53 -17.12
C GLN A 229 9.25 -8.83 -16.48
N ASP A 230 10.03 -9.59 -17.24
CA ASP A 230 10.75 -10.81 -16.85
C ASP A 230 9.88 -12.07 -16.79
N THR A 231 10.50 -13.20 -16.43
CA THR A 231 9.84 -14.49 -16.27
C THR A 231 9.13 -14.56 -14.92
N ASN A 232 7.97 -15.23 -14.89
CA ASN A 232 7.13 -15.47 -13.72
C ASN A 232 6.55 -14.23 -13.03
N THR A 233 6.71 -13.05 -13.62
CA THR A 233 6.10 -11.81 -13.14
C THR A 233 4.65 -11.75 -13.65
N GLN A 234 3.72 -11.43 -12.76
CA GLN A 234 2.28 -11.44 -13.05
C GLN A 234 1.61 -10.15 -12.59
N LEU A 235 0.56 -9.76 -13.31
CA LEU A 235 -0.31 -8.65 -12.92
C LEU A 235 -1.75 -9.11 -12.93
N GLU A 236 -2.42 -8.92 -11.79
CA GLU A 236 -3.84 -9.18 -11.60
C GLU A 236 -4.54 -7.86 -11.28
N LEU A 237 -5.54 -7.50 -12.07
CA LEU A 237 -6.40 -6.35 -11.86
C LEU A 237 -7.83 -6.86 -11.73
N ASP A 238 -8.48 -6.64 -10.59
CA ASP A 238 -9.90 -6.97 -10.40
C ASP A 238 -10.67 -5.78 -9.83
N THR A 239 -11.70 -5.38 -10.58
CA THR A 239 -12.57 -4.25 -10.26
C THR A 239 -11.80 -2.92 -10.16
N VAL A 240 -10.76 -2.78 -10.97
CA VAL A 240 -9.91 -1.59 -11.08
C VAL A 240 -10.46 -0.64 -12.14
N THR A 241 -10.50 0.65 -11.83
CA THR A 241 -10.82 1.71 -12.80
C THR A 241 -9.56 2.50 -13.13
N ILE A 242 -9.18 2.60 -14.40
CA ILE A 242 -8.08 3.45 -14.87
C ILE A 242 -8.71 4.56 -15.72
N SER A 243 -8.66 5.81 -15.23
CA SER A 243 -9.43 6.91 -15.80
C SER A 243 -8.63 8.20 -15.93
N GLY A 244 -8.85 8.94 -17.02
CA GLY A 244 -8.30 10.27 -17.21
C GLY A 244 -6.80 10.29 -17.48
N ILE A 245 -6.30 9.37 -18.30
CA ILE A 245 -4.87 9.22 -18.59
C ILE A 245 -4.53 9.89 -19.93
N ASN A 246 -3.58 10.83 -19.91
CA ASN A 246 -2.92 11.34 -21.11
C ASN A 246 -1.56 10.65 -21.24
N PHE A 247 -1.34 9.89 -22.31
CA PHE A 247 -0.15 9.06 -22.48
C PHE A 247 0.49 9.36 -23.84
N SER A 248 1.78 9.67 -23.85
CA SER A 248 2.52 9.98 -25.08
C SER A 248 3.91 9.36 -25.01
N PRO A 249 4.04 8.04 -25.26
CA PRO A 249 5.35 7.39 -25.29
C PRO A 249 6.23 8.00 -26.39
N THR A 250 7.53 8.12 -26.09
CA THR A 250 8.45 8.95 -26.89
C THR A 250 9.39 8.17 -27.80
N THR A 251 9.66 6.89 -27.51
CA THR A 251 10.69 6.11 -28.23
C THR A 251 10.14 4.92 -29.00
N GLN A 252 9.02 4.35 -28.55
CA GLN A 252 8.33 3.25 -29.21
C GLN A 252 6.89 3.16 -28.70
N ALA A 253 6.02 2.52 -29.47
CA ALA A 253 4.65 2.26 -29.06
C ALA A 253 4.62 1.45 -27.74
N LYS A 254 3.87 1.95 -26.76
CA LYS A 254 3.70 1.31 -25.43
C LYS A 254 2.21 1.22 -25.07
N GLY A 255 1.86 0.38 -24.10
CA GLY A 255 0.50 0.33 -23.58
C GLY A 255 0.38 1.08 -22.26
N ILE A 256 -0.84 1.50 -21.87
CA ILE A 256 -1.10 1.99 -20.50
C ILE A 256 -0.80 0.88 -19.50
N VAL A 257 -1.26 -0.33 -19.81
CA VAL A 257 -0.78 -1.59 -19.26
C VAL A 257 0.16 -2.22 -20.27
N HIS A 258 1.44 -2.29 -19.95
CA HIS A 258 2.47 -2.85 -20.82
C HIS A 258 3.02 -4.14 -20.20
N ILE A 259 2.81 -5.26 -20.89
CA ILE A 259 3.24 -6.59 -20.46
C ILE A 259 4.35 -7.07 -21.38
N ASN A 260 5.58 -7.18 -20.85
CA ASN A 260 6.78 -7.62 -21.54
C ASN A 260 7.39 -8.84 -20.81
N THR A 261 6.63 -9.93 -20.75
CA THR A 261 6.99 -11.13 -19.98
C THR A 261 7.06 -12.37 -20.86
N ILE A 262 7.83 -13.36 -20.40
CA ILE A 262 8.14 -14.57 -21.16
C ILE A 262 7.29 -15.76 -20.69
N ILE A 263 6.99 -15.80 -19.38
CA ILE A 263 6.19 -16.84 -18.71
C ILE A 263 5.41 -16.11 -17.63
N GLY A 264 4.21 -15.65 -17.95
CA GLY A 264 3.43 -14.84 -17.02
C GLY A 264 1.95 -14.89 -17.37
N ALA A 265 1.13 -14.55 -16.39
CA ALA A 265 -0.30 -14.37 -16.56
C ALA A 265 -0.62 -12.89 -16.35
N PHE A 266 -1.36 -12.33 -17.29
CA PHE A 266 -2.10 -11.09 -17.04
C PHE A 266 -3.56 -11.46 -16.82
N ILE A 267 -4.11 -11.06 -15.68
CA ILE A 267 -5.51 -11.28 -15.33
C ILE A 267 -6.16 -9.93 -15.16
N ALA A 268 -7.21 -9.67 -15.93
CA ALA A 268 -8.02 -8.48 -15.83
C ALA A 268 -9.49 -8.88 -15.74
N GLN A 269 -10.14 -8.55 -14.62
CA GLN A 269 -11.52 -8.88 -14.38
C GLN A 269 -12.31 -7.65 -13.92
N ASN A 270 -13.51 -7.43 -14.47
CA ASN A 270 -14.42 -6.36 -14.06
C ASN A 270 -13.81 -4.94 -14.10
N ASN A 271 -12.77 -4.72 -14.91
CA ASN A 271 -12.05 -3.45 -14.93
C ASN A 271 -12.69 -2.44 -15.87
N VAL A 272 -12.50 -1.15 -15.60
CA VAL A 272 -12.94 -0.05 -16.48
C VAL A 272 -11.73 0.77 -16.90
N PHE A 273 -11.54 0.95 -18.19
CA PHE A 273 -10.57 1.85 -18.80
C PHE A 273 -11.36 2.96 -19.46
N GLU A 274 -11.19 4.21 -19.03
CA GLU A 274 -11.99 5.30 -19.58
C GLU A 274 -11.27 6.65 -19.68
N ASN A 275 -11.67 7.45 -20.68
CA ASN A 275 -11.12 8.79 -20.88
C ASN A 275 -9.59 8.77 -20.99
N ILE A 276 -9.08 7.94 -21.90
CA ILE A 276 -7.65 7.76 -22.12
C ILE A 276 -7.30 8.30 -23.50
N THR A 277 -6.29 9.17 -23.55
CA THR A 277 -5.72 9.70 -24.79
C THR A 277 -4.30 9.18 -24.95
N ILE A 278 -4.01 8.53 -26.07
CA ILE A 278 -2.70 7.97 -26.43
C ILE A 278 -2.18 8.68 -27.68
N GLU A 279 -1.07 9.39 -27.54
CA GLU A 279 -0.39 10.14 -28.60
C GLU A 279 1.08 9.70 -28.74
N GLY A 280 1.95 10.54 -29.30
CA GLY A 280 3.37 10.24 -29.51
C GLY A 280 3.59 9.08 -30.48
N GLU A 281 4.45 8.15 -30.11
CA GLU A 281 4.68 6.88 -30.84
C GLU A 281 3.48 5.92 -30.78
N GLY A 282 2.40 6.31 -30.09
CA GLY A 282 1.13 5.58 -30.06
C GLY A 282 1.13 4.34 -29.18
N GLY A 283 0.16 3.46 -29.42
CA GLY A 283 -0.01 2.19 -28.72
C GLY A 283 -1.43 1.98 -28.19
N ASN A 284 -1.55 1.11 -27.17
CA ASN A 284 -2.82 0.51 -26.79
C ASN A 284 -3.19 0.76 -25.33
N ALA A 285 -4.46 0.58 -24.95
CA ALA A 285 -4.82 0.52 -23.54
C ALA A 285 -4.08 -0.63 -22.82
N ILE A 286 -4.00 -1.79 -23.48
CA ILE A 286 -3.24 -2.96 -23.01
C ILE A 286 -2.34 -3.41 -24.16
N ARG A 287 -1.04 -3.49 -23.92
CA ARG A 287 -0.05 -3.97 -24.89
C ARG A 287 0.68 -5.17 -24.34
N PHE A 288 0.71 -6.25 -25.13
CA PHE A 288 1.57 -7.40 -24.91
C PHE A 288 2.74 -7.29 -25.88
N ASP A 289 3.94 -7.20 -25.34
CA ASP A 289 5.17 -7.18 -26.12
C ASP A 289 5.89 -8.53 -25.93
N ASN A 290 5.93 -9.33 -26.99
CA ASN A 290 6.44 -10.71 -26.97
C ASN A 290 7.63 -10.84 -27.92
N ASN A 291 8.73 -10.19 -27.56
CA ASN A 291 9.89 -10.05 -28.44
C ASN A 291 10.71 -11.34 -28.62
N ILE A 292 10.35 -12.45 -27.95
CA ILE A 292 11.13 -13.69 -28.00
C ILE A 292 10.32 -14.96 -28.34
N ASN A 293 9.13 -14.82 -28.94
CA ASN A 293 8.26 -15.95 -29.35
C ASN A 293 7.90 -16.91 -28.19
N SER A 294 7.66 -16.40 -26.99
CA SER A 294 7.18 -17.19 -25.86
C SER A 294 5.65 -17.25 -25.80
N THR A 295 5.09 -18.08 -24.93
CA THR A 295 3.63 -18.08 -24.71
C THR A 295 3.28 -17.05 -23.64
N ILE A 296 2.50 -16.04 -24.02
CA ILE A 296 1.87 -15.11 -23.07
C ILE A 296 0.41 -15.54 -22.90
N THR A 297 -0.02 -15.75 -21.66
CA THR A 297 -1.41 -16.07 -21.33
C THR A 297 -2.07 -14.85 -20.70
N ALA A 298 -3.18 -14.41 -21.26
CA ALA A 298 -3.98 -13.31 -20.72
C ALA A 298 -5.44 -13.72 -20.58
N SER A 299 -6.03 -13.43 -19.42
CA SER A 299 -7.45 -13.62 -19.14
C SER A 299 -8.08 -12.26 -18.89
N ILE A 300 -8.86 -11.78 -19.86
CA ILE A 300 -9.55 -10.48 -19.78
C ILE A 300 -11.05 -10.74 -19.81
N SER A 301 -11.74 -10.49 -18.71
CA SER A 301 -13.18 -10.76 -18.56
C SER A 301 -13.93 -9.56 -17.97
N ASN A 302 -15.14 -9.31 -18.46
CA ASN A 302 -16.03 -8.24 -17.99
C ASN A 302 -15.37 -6.84 -17.92
N CYS A 303 -14.38 -6.58 -18.77
CA CYS A 303 -13.70 -5.28 -18.81
C CYS A 303 -14.42 -4.33 -19.78
N SER A 304 -14.44 -3.04 -19.46
CA SER A 304 -15.03 -1.99 -20.31
C SER A 304 -13.98 -0.97 -20.73
N PHE A 305 -14.00 -0.58 -22.01
CA PHE A 305 -13.14 0.44 -22.58
C PHE A 305 -14.03 1.55 -23.15
N LYS A 306 -13.93 2.76 -22.62
CA LYS A 306 -14.82 3.89 -22.96
C LYS A 306 -13.99 5.13 -23.29
N ASN A 307 -14.30 5.82 -24.38
CA ASN A 307 -13.61 7.07 -24.75
C ASN A 307 -12.07 6.90 -24.81
N ILE A 308 -11.61 5.85 -25.48
CA ILE A 308 -10.18 5.63 -25.75
C ILE A 308 -9.86 6.29 -27.09
N ASN A 309 -8.93 7.24 -27.09
CA ASN A 309 -8.47 7.93 -28.29
C ASN A 309 -6.98 7.62 -28.48
N ALA A 310 -6.60 6.99 -29.60
CA ALA A 310 -5.22 6.64 -29.90
C ALA A 310 -4.85 7.10 -31.32
N LYS A 311 -3.71 7.79 -31.47
CA LYS A 311 -3.29 8.40 -32.75
C LYS A 311 -2.51 7.46 -33.70
N ALA A 312 -2.18 6.24 -33.29
CA ALA A 312 -1.53 5.21 -34.11
C ALA A 312 -1.73 3.82 -33.50
N ASP A 313 -1.73 2.76 -34.33
CA ASP A 313 -2.03 1.35 -34.01
C ASP A 313 -3.18 1.19 -33.00
N SER A 314 -4.40 1.42 -33.48
CA SER A 314 -5.67 1.09 -32.81
C SER A 314 -6.16 -0.29 -33.17
#